data_AF-A0A7T5UP96-F1
#
_entry.id   AF-A0A7T5UP96-F1
#
_cell.length_a   1.000
_cell.length_b   1.000
_cell.length_c   1.000
_cell.angle_alpha   90.00
_cell.angle_beta   90.00
_cell.angle_gamma   90.00
#
_symmetry.space_group_name_H-M   'P 1'
#
loop_
_entity.id
_entity.type
_entity.pdbx_description
1 polymer ?
#
loop_
_entity_poly.entity_id
_entity_poly.type
_entity_poly.pdbx_seq_one_letter_code
_entity_poly.pdbx_strand_id
1 'polypeptide(L)'
;MKVNEQKLALVFAVISGGVRVIWSTLVALGWAKPLQDFVFQIHFLDNPFTIQPFDITNAVVAVVVATAVGYLVGWVVGMVWNKVYHKK
;
A
#
# COMPACT_ATOMS: atom_id res chain seq x y z
N MET A 1 -0.08 -24.27 10.70
CA MET A 1 -0.23 -23.35 11.86
C MET A 1 -1.36 -22.39 11.54
N LYS A 2 -2.32 -22.20 12.45
CA LYS A 2 -3.39 -21.19 12.26
C LYS A 2 -2.83 -19.79 12.51
N VAL A 3 -3.26 -18.82 11.72
CA VAL A 3 -2.96 -17.39 11.93
C VAL A 3 -4.18 -16.71 12.53
N ASN A 4 -3.96 -15.60 13.24
CA ASN A 4 -5.06 -14.74 13.65
C ASN A 4 -5.36 -13.76 12.51
N GLU A 5 -6.55 -13.87 11.92
CA GLU A 5 -6.96 -13.11 10.73
C GLU A 5 -7.01 -11.61 11.00
N GLN A 6 -7.40 -11.21 12.21
CA GLN A 6 -7.50 -9.81 12.64
C GLN A 6 -6.12 -9.16 12.76
N LYS A 7 -5.16 -9.88 13.34
CA LYS A 7 -3.77 -9.42 13.41
C LYS A 7 -3.15 -9.33 12.03
N LEU A 8 -3.43 -10.30 11.15
CA LEU A 8 -2.93 -10.27 9.78
C LEU A 8 -3.55 -9.12 8.97
N ALA A 9 -4.86 -8.89 9.11
CA ALA A 9 -5.55 -7.73 8.54
C ALA A 9 -4.89 -6.42 8.98
N LEU A 10 -4.64 -6.24 10.28
CA LEU A 10 -4.00 -5.04 10.80
C LEU A 10 -2.58 -4.84 10.23
N VAL A 11 -1.78 -5.89 10.12
CA VAL A 11 -0.43 -5.82 9.51
C VAL A 11 -0.52 -5.30 8.07
N PHE A 12 -1.40 -5.87 7.25
CA PHE A 12 -1.57 -5.41 5.86
C PHE A 12 -2.13 -3.98 5.79
N ALA A 13 -3.05 -3.61 6.69
CA ALA A 13 -3.59 -2.27 6.79
C ALA A 13 -2.50 -1.23 7.09
N VAL A 14 -1.63 -1.51 8.06
CA VAL A 14 -0.52 -0.62 8.45
C VAL A 14 0.51 -0.50 7.34
N ILE A 15 0.89 -1.60 6.70
CA ILE A 15 1.86 -1.57 5.60
C ILE A 15 1.30 -0.77 4.42
N SER A 16 0.08 -1.09 3.98
CA SER A 16 -0.55 -0.43 2.83
C SER A 16 -0.78 1.07 3.09
N GLY A 17 -1.37 1.44 4.22
CA GLY A 17 -1.55 2.83 4.63
C GLY A 17 -0.23 3.57 4.80
N GLY A 18 0.75 2.94 5.46
CA GLY A 18 2.08 3.51 5.69
C GLY A 18 2.83 3.83 4.41
N VAL A 19 2.77 2.95 3.40
CA VAL A 19 3.34 3.24 2.07
C VAL A 19 2.68 4.48 1.43
N ARG A 20 1.38 4.70 1.64
CA ARG A 20 0.71 5.92 1.13
C ARG A 20 1.13 7.17 1.91
N VAL A 21 1.34 7.07 3.22
CA VAL A 21 1.89 8.19 4.02
C VAL A 21 3.28 8.56 3.50
N ILE A 22 4.15 7.56 3.27
CA ILE A 22 5.50 7.78 2.72
C ILE A 22 5.41 8.44 1.35
N TRP A 23 4.58 7.91 0.45
CA TRP A 23 4.39 8.47 -0.89
C TRP A 23 3.90 9.93 -0.83
N SER A 24 2.86 10.22 -0.04
CA SER A 24 2.33 11.58 0.13
C SER A 24 3.39 12.54 0.70
N THR A 25 4.24 12.06 1.60
CA THR A 25 5.37 12.84 2.14
C THR A 25 6.38 13.17 1.05
N LEU A 26 6.72 12.20 0.19
CA LEU A 26 7.62 12.43 -0.94
C LEU A 26 7.04 13.44 -1.93
N VAL A 27 5.72 13.43 -2.17
CA VAL A 27 5.06 14.43 -3.01
C VAL A 27 5.16 15.82 -2.37
N ALA A 28 4.90 15.94 -1.07
CA ALA A 28 5.01 17.20 -0.33
C ALA A 28 6.43 17.78 -0.34
N LEU A 29 7.45 16.92 -0.29
CA LEU A 29 8.87 17.30 -0.34
C LEU A 29 9.43 17.49 -1.77
N GLY A 30 8.63 17.20 -2.81
CA GLY A 30 9.07 17.27 -4.21
C GLY A 30 9.99 16.12 -4.64
N TRP A 31 10.13 15.08 -3.84
CA TRP A 31 11.01 13.92 -4.10
C TRP A 31 10.30 12.75 -4.81
N ALA A 32 8.99 12.82 -4.96
CA ALA A 32 8.23 11.75 -5.60
C ALA A 32 8.64 11.53 -7.07
N LYS A 33 8.94 12.61 -7.82
CA LYS A 33 9.30 12.48 -9.25
C LYS A 33 10.65 11.80 -9.46
N PRO A 34 11.76 12.22 -8.82
CA PRO A 34 13.03 11.49 -8.92
C PRO A 34 12.92 10.01 -8.58
N LEU A 35 12.16 9.66 -7.54
CA LEU A 35 11.93 8.27 -7.18
C LEU A 35 11.14 7.52 -8.26
N GLN A 36 10.06 8.12 -8.78
CA GLN A 36 9.25 7.50 -9.84
C GLN A 36 10.06 7.30 -11.12
N ASP A 37 10.84 8.29 -11.54
CA ASP A 37 11.69 8.19 -12.72
C ASP A 37 12.75 7.09 -12.55
N PHE A 38 13.38 7.00 -11.37
CA PHE A 38 14.30 5.90 -11.05
C PHE A 38 13.62 4.52 -11.13
N VAL A 39 12.43 4.38 -10.54
CA VAL A 39 11.66 3.12 -10.58
C VAL A 39 11.33 2.73 -12.02
N PHE A 40 10.89 3.67 -12.86
CA PHE A 40 10.61 3.38 -14.27
C PHE A 40 11.88 3.01 -15.05
N GLN A 41 12.98 3.71 -14.80
CA GLN A 41 14.27 3.44 -15.44
C GLN A 41 14.78 2.01 -15.16
N ILE A 42 14.72 1.53 -13.91
CA ILE A 42 15.16 0.16 -13.58
C ILE A 42 14.26 -0.93 -14.19
N HIS A 43 13.08 -0.55 -14.69
CA HIS A 43 12.17 -1.42 -15.43
C HIS A 43 12.25 -1.22 -16.95
N PHE A 44 13.22 -0.44 -17.45
CA PHE A 44 13.37 -0.10 -18.88
C PHE A 44 12.13 0.57 -19.47
N LEU A 45 11.45 1.40 -18.69
CA LEU A 45 10.26 2.14 -19.09
C LEU A 45 10.50 3.65 -19.05
N ASP A 46 9.87 4.38 -19.97
CA ASP A 46 9.68 5.83 -19.84
C ASP A 46 8.47 6.13 -18.95
N ASN A 47 8.54 7.21 -18.17
CA ASN A 47 7.45 7.66 -17.32
C ASN A 47 6.54 8.68 -18.07
N PRO A 48 5.32 8.30 -18.52
CA PRO A 48 4.44 9.21 -19.25
C PRO A 48 3.62 10.11 -18.31
N PHE A 49 3.71 9.95 -16.99
CA PHE A 49 2.84 10.61 -16.03
C PHE A 49 3.50 11.80 -15.35
N THR A 50 2.72 12.86 -15.13
CA THR A 50 3.12 14.01 -14.32
C THR A 50 2.53 13.90 -12.91
N ILE A 51 3.40 13.98 -11.90
CA ILE A 51 2.98 14.01 -10.50
C ILE A 51 2.33 15.37 -10.21
N GLN A 52 1.10 15.35 -9.71
CA GLN A 52 0.38 16.55 -9.33
C GLN A 52 0.92 17.16 -8.03
N PRO A 53 0.72 18.47 -7.79
CA PRO A 53 1.07 19.10 -6.52
C PRO A 53 0.44 18.37 -5.33
N PHE A 54 1.10 18.47 -4.16
CA PHE A 54 0.56 17.89 -2.94
C PHE A 54 -0.80 18.51 -2.60
N ASP A 55 -1.77 17.64 -2.32
CA ASP A 55 -3.10 17.99 -1.85
C ASP A 55 -3.43 17.13 -0.63
N ILE A 56 -3.76 17.78 0.50
CA ILE A 56 -3.98 17.09 1.77
C ILE A 56 -5.21 16.20 1.73
N THR A 57 -6.24 16.58 0.98
CA THR A 57 -7.47 15.79 0.83
C THR A 57 -7.17 14.49 0.10
N ASN A 58 -6.48 14.56 -1.04
CA ASN A 58 -6.05 13.40 -1.81
C ASN A 58 -5.12 12.49 -1.00
N ALA A 59 -4.20 13.06 -0.22
CA ALA A 59 -3.33 12.29 0.66
C ALA A 59 -4.10 11.51 1.74
N VAL A 60 -5.04 12.16 2.44
CA VAL A 60 -5.88 11.51 3.45
C VAL A 60 -6.74 10.42 2.82
N VAL A 61 -7.40 10.71 1.70
CA VAL A 61 -8.22 9.73 0.97
C VAL A 61 -7.37 8.52 0.56
N ALA A 62 -6.18 8.74 0.01
CA ALA A 62 -5.29 7.66 -0.39
C ALA A 62 -4.89 6.76 0.78
N VAL A 63 -4.58 7.33 1.95
CA VAL A 63 -4.22 6.58 3.16
C VAL A 63 -5.42 5.78 3.68
N VAL A 64 -6.59 6.39 3.79
CA VAL A 64 -7.81 5.73 4.29
C VAL A 64 -8.20 4.57 3.39
N VAL A 65 -8.27 4.80 2.08
CA VAL A 65 -8.62 3.77 1.10
C VAL A 65 -7.60 2.64 1.12
N ALA A 66 -6.30 2.95 1.11
CA ALA A 66 -5.26 1.93 1.14
C ALA A 66 -5.31 1.09 2.41
N THR A 67 -5.51 1.72 3.57
CA THR A 67 -5.61 1.03 4.87
C THR A 67 -6.81 0.10 4.90
N ALA A 68 -7.98 0.56 4.43
CA ALA A 68 -9.19 -0.25 4.37
C ALA A 68 -9.04 -1.46 3.42
N VAL A 69 -8.47 -1.23 2.24
CA VAL A 69 -8.18 -2.31 1.27
C VAL A 69 -7.14 -3.29 1.83
N GLY A 70 -6.06 -2.79 2.43
CA GLY A 70 -5.04 -3.63 3.05
C GLY A 70 -5.60 -4.49 4.18
N TYR A 71 -6.44 -3.91 5.04
CA TYR A 71 -7.15 -4.66 6.07
C TYR A 71 -7.98 -5.80 5.48
N LEU A 72 -8.82 -5.48 4.47
CA LEU A 72 -9.67 -6.46 3.80
C LEU A 72 -8.83 -7.60 3.18
N VAL A 73 -7.75 -7.26 2.49
CA VAL A 73 -6.83 -8.25 1.89
C VAL A 73 -6.21 -9.13 2.96
N GLY A 74 -5.65 -8.56 4.03
CA GLY A 74 -5.02 -9.34 5.10
C GLY A 74 -6.01 -10.24 5.83
N TRP A 75 -7.25 -9.80 6.01
CA TRP A 75 -8.34 -10.62 6.56
C TRP A 75 -8.67 -11.79 5.64
N VAL A 76 -8.86 -11.55 4.34
CA VAL A 76 -9.12 -12.60 3.34
C VAL A 76 -7.97 -13.61 3.27
N VAL A 77 -6.72 -13.14 3.25
CA VAL A 77 -5.53 -14.00 3.29
C VAL A 77 -5.54 -14.86 4.56
N GLY A 78 -5.85 -14.29 5.72
CA GLY A 78 -5.94 -15.03 6.98
C GLY A 78 -6.99 -16.13 6.94
N MET A 79 -8.19 -15.83 6.42
CA MET A 79 -9.27 -16.82 6.26
C MET A 79 -8.87 -17.94 5.29
N VAL A 80 -8.31 -17.60 4.13
CA VAL A 80 -7.86 -18.58 3.13
C VAL A 80 -6.75 -19.44 3.69
N TRP A 81 -5.75 -18.84 4.35
CA TRP A 81 -4.65 -19.55 5.00
C TRP A 81 -5.20 -20.56 6.00
N ASN A 82 -6.08 -20.11 6.90
CA ASN A 82 -6.67 -21.00 7.89
C ASN A 82 -7.48 -22.11 7.22
N LYS A 83 -8.25 -21.84 6.16
CA LYS A 83 -9.00 -22.88 5.45
C LYS A 83 -8.11 -23.91 4.76
N VAL A 84 -7.01 -23.48 4.12
CA VAL A 84 -6.07 -24.35 3.41
C VAL A 84 -5.25 -25.19 4.39
N TYR A 85 -4.71 -24.58 5.44
CA TYR A 85 -3.85 -25.27 6.42
C TYR A 85 -4.62 -26.00 7.53
N HIS A 86 -5.95 -25.89 7.57
CA HIS A 86 -6.81 -26.68 8.46
C HIS A 86 -7.21 -28.04 7.86
N LYS A 87 -6.77 -28.38 6.64
CA LYS A 87 -6.81 -29.76 6.14
C LYS A 87 -5.65 -30.59 6.73
N LYS A 88 -5.83 -31.05 7.97
CA LYS A 88 -5.40 -32.37 8.46
C LYS A 88 -6.47 -32.89 9.41
#